data_AF-A0A1G5ZNB8-F1
#
_entry.id   AF-A0A1G5ZNB8-F1
#
_cell.length_a   1.000
_cell.length_b   1.000
_cell.length_c   1.000
_cell.angle_alpha   90.00
_cell.angle_beta   90.00
_cell.angle_gamma   90.00
#
_symmetry.space_group_name_H-M   'P 1'
#
loop_
_entity.id
_entity.type
_entity.pdbx_description
1 polymer ?
#
loop_
_entity_poly.entity_id
_entity_poly.type
_entity_poly.pdbx_seq_one_letter_code
_entity_poly.pdbx_strand_id
1 'polypeptide(L)'
;MHASQNPCGSELARDSGVSGPQYAAVFKFAFVRDPLERAYSAYAFLRGNTLGVRDQAARKMVGQYRDFDDFVARWLHPENITRQLHFAAQTDFLIDSFGHLAMDFIGCQAYLDRGARLPHVNHSWQRATVPVGDICSVRTRRLVRRVYQRDYEMLGYE
;
A
#
# COMPACT_ATOMS: atom_id res chain seq x y z
N MET A 1 33.86 -1.72 33.70
CA MET A 1 33.53 -1.57 32.27
C MET A 1 32.06 -1.92 32.12
N HIS A 2 31.21 -0.89 31.98
CA HIS A 2 29.78 -1.04 31.79
C HIS A 2 29.51 -1.33 30.30
N ALA A 3 28.96 -2.50 29.99
CA ALA A 3 28.26 -2.73 28.73
C ALA A 3 26.78 -2.50 29.00
N SER A 4 26.29 -1.38 28.46
CA SER A 4 24.94 -0.88 28.59
C SER A 4 23.96 -1.75 27.79
N GLN A 5 22.84 -2.06 28.43
CA GLN A 5 21.65 -2.64 27.84
C GLN A 5 21.07 -1.66 26.82
N ASN A 6 20.81 -2.12 25.59
CA ASN A 6 19.96 -1.41 24.63
C ASN A 6 18.62 -2.15 24.50
N PRO A 7 17.54 -1.64 25.11
CA PRO A 7 16.19 -2.16 24.95
C PRO A 7 15.48 -1.32 23.89
N CYS A 8 15.43 -1.79 22.65
CA CYS A 8 14.49 -1.22 21.66
C CYS A 8 14.13 -2.26 20.61
N GLY A 9 13.42 -3.30 21.07
CA GLY A 9 12.50 -4.02 20.23
C GLY A 9 11.13 -3.38 20.40
N SER A 10 10.63 -2.72 19.35
CA SER A 10 9.23 -2.32 19.23
C SER A 10 8.78 -2.72 17.82
N GLU A 11 8.22 -3.93 17.64
CA GLU A 11 6.80 -4.22 17.89
C GLU A 11 5.89 -3.66 16.78
N LEU A 12 6.09 -4.15 15.54
CA LEU A 12 5.06 -4.17 14.49
C LEU A 12 4.98 -5.52 13.74
N ALA A 13 5.80 -6.52 14.11
CA ALA A 13 5.64 -7.91 13.70
C ALA A 13 4.64 -8.65 14.61
N ARG A 14 3.40 -8.17 14.67
CA ARG A 14 2.25 -8.93 15.18
C ARG A 14 1.29 -9.00 14.00
N ASP A 15 1.26 -10.06 13.20
CA ASP A 15 0.56 -11.29 13.57
C ASP A 15 0.77 -12.39 12.51
N SER A 16 2.02 -12.64 12.11
CA SER A 16 2.39 -13.86 11.37
C SER A 16 3.23 -14.71 12.32
N GLY A 17 2.62 -15.74 12.90
CA GLY A 17 3.12 -16.57 14.01
C GLY A 17 4.40 -17.39 13.76
N VAL A 18 5.35 -16.86 13.01
CA VAL A 18 6.68 -17.43 12.80
C VAL A 18 7.69 -16.45 13.38
N SER A 19 8.26 -16.76 14.54
CA SER A 19 9.36 -16.00 15.12
C SER A 19 10.64 -16.84 15.11
N GLY A 20 11.79 -16.18 14.86
CA GLY A 20 13.11 -16.81 14.90
C GLY A 20 13.63 -17.34 13.54
N PRO A 21 14.56 -18.34 13.55
CA PRO A 21 15.25 -18.86 12.36
C PRO A 21 14.32 -19.36 11.25
N GLN A 22 13.09 -19.74 11.60
CA GLN A 22 12.08 -20.22 10.66
C GLN A 22 11.61 -19.14 9.70
N TYR A 23 11.51 -17.87 10.13
CA TYR A 23 11.19 -16.77 9.21
C TYR A 23 12.34 -16.53 8.23
N ALA A 24 13.59 -16.64 8.68
CA ALA A 24 14.75 -16.54 7.79
C ALA A 24 14.77 -17.68 6.74
N ALA A 25 14.26 -18.86 7.09
CA ALA A 25 14.26 -20.04 6.22
C ALA A 25 13.08 -20.13 5.23
N VAL A 26 12.03 -19.31 5.37
CA VAL A 26 10.91 -19.31 4.41
C VAL A 26 11.19 -18.39 3.22
N PHE A 27 10.75 -18.83 2.04
CA PHE A 27 10.71 -18.00 0.85
C PHE A 27 9.60 -16.94 0.98
N LYS A 28 9.98 -15.67 0.87
CA LYS A 28 9.13 -14.49 1.04
C LYS A 28 8.90 -13.85 -0.31
N PHE A 29 7.64 -13.65 -0.66
CA PHE A 29 7.28 -13.01 -1.92
C PHE A 29 6.16 -12.00 -1.73
N ALA A 30 6.15 -10.99 -2.60
CA ALA A 30 5.10 -9.99 -2.65
C ALA A 30 4.76 -9.64 -4.10
N PHE A 31 3.53 -9.17 -4.31
CA PHE A 31 3.14 -8.52 -5.55
C PHE A 31 2.83 -7.06 -5.26
N VAL A 32 3.48 -6.17 -5.99
CA VAL A 32 3.32 -4.72 -5.87
C VAL A 32 2.65 -4.15 -7.11
N ARG A 33 2.12 -2.95 -6.98
CA ARG A 33 1.45 -2.22 -8.06
C ARG A 33 2.01 -0.80 -8.15
N ASP A 34 1.90 -0.19 -9.33
CA ASP A 34 2.10 1.26 -9.49
C ASP A 34 1.37 2.03 -8.36
N PRO A 35 2.05 2.96 -7.66
CA PRO A 35 1.48 3.63 -6.49
C PRO A 35 0.22 4.45 -6.78
N LEU A 36 0.12 5.10 -7.94
CA LEU A 36 -1.07 5.86 -8.34
C LEU A 36 -2.26 4.92 -8.57
N GLU A 37 -2.03 3.86 -9.32
CA GLU A 37 -3.02 2.81 -9.60
C GLU A 37 -3.51 2.12 -8.32
N ARG A 38 -2.62 1.93 -7.34
CA ARG A 38 -2.93 1.35 -6.02
C ARG A 38 -3.74 2.31 -5.16
N ALA A 39 -3.32 3.56 -5.04
CA ALA A 39 -4.03 4.57 -4.26
C ALA A 39 -5.47 4.77 -4.75
N TYR A 40 -5.66 4.87 -6.08
CA TYR A 40 -7.00 4.94 -6.66
C TYR A 40 -7.81 3.65 -6.44
N SER A 41 -7.17 2.49 -6.48
CA SER A 41 -7.82 1.21 -6.14
C SER A 41 -8.43 1.25 -4.74
N ALA A 42 -7.65 1.66 -3.75
CA ALA A 42 -8.07 1.73 -2.37
C ALA A 42 -9.22 2.73 -2.19
N TYR A 43 -9.10 3.90 -2.83
CA TYR A 43 -10.16 4.92 -2.85
C TYR A 43 -11.48 4.37 -3.42
N ALA A 44 -11.43 3.77 -4.61
CA ALA A 44 -12.60 3.22 -5.28
C ALA A 44 -13.20 2.02 -4.52
N PHE A 45 -12.36 1.18 -3.92
CA PHE A 45 -12.80 0.08 -3.06
C PHE A 45 -13.59 0.60 -1.86
N LEU A 46 -13.02 1.58 -1.13
CA LEU A 46 -13.63 2.15 0.08
C LEU A 46 -14.95 2.87 -0.22
N ARG A 47 -15.01 3.61 -1.33
CA ARG A 47 -16.20 4.37 -1.73
C ARG A 47 -17.29 3.49 -2.32
N GLY A 48 -16.93 2.51 -3.14
CA GLY A 48 -17.86 1.75 -3.97
C GLY A 48 -18.39 0.44 -3.40
N ASN A 49 -17.86 -0.06 -2.27
CA ASN A 49 -18.26 -1.35 -1.70
C ASN A 49 -19.02 -1.22 -0.38
N THR A 50 -19.91 -2.17 -0.11
CA THR A 50 -20.40 -2.44 1.25
C THR A 50 -19.28 -3.13 2.03
N LEU A 51 -18.82 -2.51 3.12
CA LEU A 51 -17.65 -2.97 3.86
C LEU A 51 -18.02 -3.48 5.25
N GLY A 52 -17.18 -4.39 5.76
CA GLY A 52 -17.24 -4.81 7.16
C GLY A 52 -16.83 -3.70 8.13
N VAL A 53 -17.05 -3.96 9.43
CA VAL A 53 -16.82 -2.99 10.51
C VAL A 53 -15.41 -2.37 10.49
N ARG A 54 -14.40 -3.16 10.11
CA ARG A 54 -12.98 -2.74 10.07
C ARG A 54 -12.73 -1.56 9.12
N ASP A 55 -13.46 -1.47 8.01
CA ASP A 55 -13.22 -0.45 6.99
C ASP A 55 -14.25 0.69 7.03
N GLN A 56 -15.22 0.66 7.97
CA GLN A 56 -16.27 1.67 8.04
C GLN A 56 -15.71 3.08 8.30
N ALA A 57 -14.73 3.21 9.20
CA ALA A 57 -14.08 4.49 9.49
C ALA A 57 -13.37 5.04 8.24
N ALA A 58 -12.67 4.15 7.52
CA ALA A 58 -11.99 4.47 6.28
C ALA A 58 -12.96 4.94 5.20
N ARG A 59 -14.04 4.19 4.97
CA ARG A 59 -15.12 4.55 4.04
C ARG A 59 -15.75 5.90 4.39
N LYS A 60 -16.04 6.14 5.67
CA LYS A 60 -16.59 7.43 6.12
C LYS A 60 -15.62 8.58 5.86
N MET A 61 -14.32 8.39 6.09
CA MET A 61 -13.29 9.39 5.81
C MET A 61 -13.22 9.69 4.30
N VAL A 62 -13.09 8.65 3.47
CA VAL A 62 -12.95 8.82 2.01
C VAL A 62 -14.23 9.42 1.39
N GLY A 63 -15.40 9.11 1.95
CA GLY A 63 -16.69 9.65 1.51
C GLY A 63 -16.88 11.15 1.76
N GLN A 64 -16.00 11.82 2.50
CA GLN A 64 -16.03 13.28 2.70
C GLN A 64 -15.51 14.07 1.50
N TYR A 65 -14.86 13.40 0.56
CA TYR A 65 -14.21 14.01 -0.60
C TYR A 65 -15.04 13.79 -1.86
N ARG A 66 -15.11 14.82 -2.71
CA ARG A 66 -15.97 14.80 -3.91
C ARG A 66 -15.57 13.70 -4.89
N ASP A 67 -14.27 13.58 -5.13
CA ASP A 67 -13.64 12.67 -6.09
C ASP A 67 -12.21 12.35 -5.63
N PHE A 68 -11.49 11.55 -6.44
CA PHE A 68 -10.12 11.15 -6.11
C PHE A 68 -9.15 12.33 -6.12
N ASP A 69 -9.32 13.30 -7.02
CA ASP A 69 -8.47 14.49 -7.09
C ASP A 69 -8.64 15.36 -5.82
N ASP A 70 -9.87 15.56 -5.35
CA ASP A 70 -10.18 16.26 -4.10
C ASP A 70 -9.62 15.52 -2.87
N PHE A 71 -9.70 14.19 -2.85
CA PHE A 71 -9.09 13.36 -1.80
C PHE A 71 -7.56 13.49 -1.75
N VAL A 72 -6.90 13.40 -2.91
CA VAL A 72 -5.43 13.54 -2.98
C VAL A 72 -5.00 14.95 -2.59
N ALA A 73 -5.74 15.96 -3.03
CA ALA A 73 -5.40 17.36 -2.77
C ALA A 73 -5.56 17.78 -1.30
N ARG A 74 -6.37 17.07 -0.51
CA ARG A 74 -6.77 17.50 0.85
C ARG A 74 -6.44 16.50 1.96
N TRP A 75 -6.22 15.23 1.65
CA TRP A 75 -6.00 14.21 2.66
C TRP A 75 -4.72 13.40 2.42
N LEU A 76 -4.46 12.98 1.18
CA LEU A 76 -3.32 12.12 0.85
C LEU A 76 -2.02 12.95 0.81
N HIS A 77 -1.50 13.27 1.98
CA HIS A 77 -0.23 13.96 2.20
C HIS A 77 0.69 13.11 3.08
N PRO A 78 2.02 13.35 3.06
CA PRO A 78 2.98 12.55 3.82
C PRO A 78 2.66 12.43 5.32
N GLU A 79 2.03 13.43 5.91
CA GLU A 79 1.66 13.46 7.34
C GLU A 79 0.44 12.58 7.67
N ASN A 80 -0.39 12.26 6.67
CA ASN A 80 -1.64 11.53 6.85
C ASN A 80 -1.60 10.10 6.31
N ILE A 81 -0.73 9.80 5.36
CA ILE A 81 -0.71 8.51 4.65
C ILE A 81 -0.60 7.31 5.59
N THR A 82 0.18 7.42 6.66
CA THR A 82 0.38 6.36 7.66
C THR A 82 -0.82 6.18 8.59
N ARG A 83 -1.76 7.12 8.61
CA ARG A 83 -2.94 7.10 9.50
C ARG A 83 -4.02 6.15 9.00
N GLN A 84 -3.94 5.69 7.74
CA GLN A 84 -4.89 4.74 7.16
C GLN A 84 -4.18 3.64 6.38
N LEU A 85 -4.28 2.40 6.88
CA LEU A 85 -3.57 1.22 6.35
C LEU A 85 -3.77 1.01 4.84
N HIS A 86 -4.96 1.33 4.32
CA HIS A 86 -5.29 1.18 2.90
C HIS A 86 -4.39 2.01 1.98
N PHE A 87 -3.84 3.11 2.50
CA PHE A 87 -3.03 4.06 1.77
C PHE A 87 -1.55 4.02 2.19
N ALA A 88 -1.17 3.25 3.22
CA ALA A 88 0.24 3.09 3.64
C ALA A 88 1.15 2.74 2.45
N ALA A 89 2.42 3.13 2.47
CA ALA A 89 3.33 2.80 1.37
C ALA A 89 3.51 1.29 1.26
N GLN A 90 3.67 0.74 0.05
CA GLN A 90 3.90 -0.70 -0.10
C GLN A 90 5.22 -1.10 0.55
N THR A 91 6.25 -0.26 0.43
CA THR A 91 7.55 -0.51 1.05
C THR A 91 7.48 -0.66 2.57
N ASP A 92 6.49 -0.07 3.24
CA ASP A 92 6.34 -0.19 4.71
C ASP A 92 6.11 -1.65 5.15
N PHE A 93 5.64 -2.52 4.25
CA PHE A 93 5.40 -3.95 4.50
C PHE A 93 6.51 -4.86 3.96
N LEU A 94 7.47 -4.32 3.22
CA LEU A 94 8.45 -5.10 2.45
C LEU A 94 9.87 -4.96 2.97
N ILE A 95 10.08 -4.13 3.99
CA ILE A 95 11.39 -3.80 4.52
C ILE A 95 11.67 -4.46 5.86
N ASP A 96 12.96 -4.69 6.14
CA ASP A 96 13.43 -5.06 7.47
C ASP A 96 13.55 -3.84 8.40
N SER A 97 14.01 -4.08 9.64
CA SER A 97 14.28 -3.03 10.63
C SER A 97 15.41 -2.07 10.24
N PHE A 98 16.23 -2.43 9.24
CA PHE A 98 17.29 -1.58 8.69
C PHE A 98 16.81 -0.77 7.46
N GLY A 99 15.57 -0.98 7.01
CA GLY A 99 14.96 -0.28 5.88
C GLY A 99 15.25 -0.91 4.51
N HIS A 100 15.88 -2.09 4.47
CA HIS A 100 16.17 -2.80 3.22
C HIS A 100 15.01 -3.71 2.82
N LEU A 101 14.79 -3.90 1.52
CA LEU A 101 13.82 -4.87 1.03
C LEU A 101 14.18 -6.28 1.55
N ALA A 102 13.22 -6.92 2.20
CA ALA A 102 13.38 -8.20 2.90
C ALA A 102 12.53 -9.31 2.25
N MET A 103 12.48 -9.32 0.91
CA MET A 103 11.72 -10.27 0.09
C MET A 103 12.65 -11.05 -0.84
N ASP A 104 12.39 -12.34 -1.06
CA ASP A 104 13.10 -13.15 -2.04
C ASP A 104 12.58 -12.91 -3.47
N PHE A 105 11.30 -12.51 -3.60
CA PHE A 105 10.70 -12.14 -4.88
C PHE A 105 9.71 -10.99 -4.75
N ILE A 106 9.79 -10.02 -5.66
CA ILE A 106 8.79 -8.95 -5.80
C ILE A 106 8.30 -8.96 -7.25
N GLY A 107 7.04 -9.34 -7.43
CA GLY A 107 6.36 -9.30 -8.72
C GLY A 107 5.58 -8.00 -8.92
N CYS A 108 5.44 -7.55 -10.16
CA CYS A 108 4.55 -6.43 -10.50
C CYS A 108 3.19 -6.96 -10.95
N GLN A 109 2.10 -6.39 -10.41
CA GLN A 109 0.73 -6.76 -10.78
C GLN A 109 0.47 -6.61 -12.28
N ALA A 110 1.15 -5.67 -12.97
CA ALA A 110 0.97 -5.47 -14.41
C ALA A 110 1.46 -6.67 -15.24
N TYR A 111 2.42 -7.45 -14.73
CA TYR A 111 2.96 -8.65 -15.38
C TYR A 111 2.34 -9.95 -14.87
N LEU A 112 1.34 -9.85 -13.99
CA LEU A 112 0.59 -11.00 -13.51
C LEU A 112 -0.28 -11.48 -14.68
N ASP A 113 0.18 -12.53 -15.35
CA ASP A 113 -0.52 -13.10 -16.49
C ASP A 113 -1.95 -13.48 -16.06
N ARG A 114 -2.94 -12.97 -16.78
CA ARG A 114 -4.37 -13.17 -16.45
C ARG A 114 -4.81 -14.62 -16.58
N GLY A 115 -3.92 -15.51 -17.03
CA GLY A 115 -4.10 -16.96 -17.03
C GLY A 115 -4.15 -17.59 -15.63
N ALA A 116 -3.65 -16.92 -14.60
CA ALA A 116 -3.82 -17.37 -13.22
C ALA A 116 -5.26 -17.17 -12.74
N ARG A 117 -6.02 -18.26 -12.58
CA ARG A 117 -7.37 -18.22 -12.02
C ARG A 117 -7.29 -17.95 -10.51
N LEU A 118 -7.39 -16.69 -10.13
CA LEU A 118 -7.54 -16.31 -8.73
C LEU A 118 -8.97 -16.60 -8.27
N PRO A 119 -9.17 -17.42 -7.22
CA PRO A 119 -10.50 -17.77 -6.73
C PRO A 119 -11.23 -16.57 -6.10
N HIS A 120 -10.49 -15.54 -5.72
CA HIS A 120 -11.03 -14.30 -5.18
C HIS A 120 -10.41 -13.10 -5.87
N VAL A 121 -11.25 -12.29 -6.51
CA VAL A 121 -10.85 -11.00 -7.08
C VAL A 121 -11.45 -9.91 -6.23
N ASN A 122 -10.62 -9.01 -5.74
CA ASN A 122 -11.10 -7.88 -4.95
C ASN A 122 -11.77 -6.86 -5.88
N HIS A 123 -13.09 -6.94 -5.98
CA HIS A 123 -13.85 -6.10 -6.89
C HIS A 123 -14.02 -4.68 -6.33
N SER A 124 -13.63 -3.69 -7.12
CA SER A 124 -13.93 -2.28 -6.87
C SER A 124 -15.02 -1.84 -7.84
N TRP A 125 -16.29 -1.99 -7.47
CA TRP A 125 -17.43 -1.80 -8.38
C TRP A 125 -17.49 -0.44 -9.07
N GLN A 126 -16.94 0.61 -8.43
CA GLN A 126 -16.88 1.97 -8.96
C GLN A 126 -15.53 2.35 -9.54
N ARG A 127 -14.62 1.39 -9.75
CA ARG A 127 -13.32 1.67 -10.38
C ARG A 127 -13.52 1.90 -11.88
N ALA A 128 -12.96 3.00 -12.39
CA ALA A 128 -12.83 3.20 -13.82
C ALA A 128 -12.07 2.03 -14.49
N THR A 129 -12.50 1.64 -15.69
CA THR A 129 -11.85 0.60 -16.50
C THR A 129 -10.61 1.09 -17.24
N VAL A 130 -10.42 2.41 -17.29
CA VAL A 130 -9.29 3.08 -17.92
C VAL A 130 -8.12 3.27 -16.93
N PRO A 131 -6.86 3.39 -17.42
CA PRO A 131 -5.72 3.72 -16.58
C PRO A 131 -5.95 4.97 -15.74
N VAL A 132 -5.51 4.96 -14.49
CA VAL A 132 -5.74 6.05 -13.55
C VAL A 132 -5.05 7.33 -14.01
N GLY A 133 -3.92 7.21 -14.69
CA GLY A 133 -3.18 8.32 -15.28
C GLY A 133 -3.99 9.14 -16.30
N ASP A 134 -5.02 8.56 -16.91
CA ASP A 134 -5.85 9.20 -17.93
C ASP A 134 -7.07 9.92 -17.35
N ILE A 135 -7.42 9.63 -16.09
CA ILE A 135 -8.59 10.22 -15.40
C ILE A 135 -8.22 11.27 -14.36
N CYS A 136 -6.98 11.26 -13.84
CA CYS A 136 -6.56 12.17 -12.78
C CYS A 136 -5.75 13.36 -13.31
N SER A 137 -5.87 14.50 -12.65
CA SER A 137 -5.13 15.69 -13.05
C SER A 137 -3.60 15.51 -12.97
N VAL A 138 -2.85 16.31 -13.73
CA VAL A 138 -1.38 16.39 -13.62
C VAL A 138 -0.96 16.72 -12.18
N ARG A 139 -1.74 17.55 -11.49
CA ARG A 139 -1.50 17.88 -10.08
C ARG A 139 -1.62 16.65 -9.17
N THR A 140 -2.67 15.85 -9.35
CA THR A 140 -2.87 14.61 -8.60
C THR A 140 -1.70 13.66 -8.76
N ARG A 141 -1.25 13.42 -10.00
CA ARG A 141 -0.10 12.55 -10.29
C ARG A 141 1.17 13.01 -9.56
N ARG A 142 1.45 14.32 -9.58
CA ARG A 142 2.60 14.91 -8.87
C ARG A 142 2.50 14.76 -7.36
N LEU A 143 1.33 14.97 -6.78
CA LEU A 143 1.10 14.83 -5.33
C LEU A 143 1.28 13.38 -4.89
N VAL A 144 0.68 12.44 -5.62
CA VAL A 144 0.85 11.00 -5.37
C VAL A 144 2.32 10.61 -5.47
N ARG A 145 3.04 11.05 -6.51
CA ARG A 145 4.48 10.77 -6.65
C ARG A 145 5.30 11.27 -5.47
N ARG A 146 4.98 12.45 -4.95
CA ARG A 146 5.64 12.99 -3.74
C ARG A 146 5.35 12.14 -2.50
N VAL A 147 4.09 11.76 -2.31
CA VAL A 147 3.65 11.00 -1.14
C VAL A 147 4.24 9.58 -1.13
N TYR A 148 4.30 8.94 -2.30
CA TYR A 148 4.80 7.58 -2.47
C TYR A 148 6.21 7.54 -3.08
N GLN A 149 7.01 8.59 -2.92
CA GLN A 149 8.33 8.70 -3.55
C GLN A 149 9.18 7.44 -3.32
N ARG A 150 9.17 6.94 -2.08
CA ARG A 150 9.88 5.71 -1.69
C ARG A 150 9.40 4.47 -2.44
N ASP A 151 8.10 4.30 -2.65
CA ASP A 151 7.56 3.18 -3.44
C ASP A 151 8.05 3.27 -4.89
N TYR A 152 8.01 4.45 -5.51
CA TYR A 152 8.49 4.65 -6.88
C TYR A 152 9.98 4.30 -7.01
N GLU A 153 10.81 4.81 -6.09
CA GLU A 153 12.27 4.57 -6.08
C GLU A 153 12.64 3.11 -5.79
N MET A 154 12.10 2.51 -4.72
CA MET A 154 12.50 1.17 -4.29
C MET A 154 11.92 0.05 -5.13
N LEU A 155 10.78 0.28 -5.79
CA LEU A 155 10.07 -0.76 -6.57
C LEU A 155 10.25 -0.60 -8.08
N GLY A 156 11.02 0.40 -8.53
CA GLY A 156 11.36 0.59 -9.95
C GLY A 156 10.20 1.06 -10.82
N TYR A 157 9.28 1.85 -10.24
CA TYR A 157 8.30 2.61 -11.02
C TYR A 157 8.90 4.01 -11.23
N GLU A 158 9.47 4.30 -12.40
CA GLU A 158 9.93 5.66 -12.74
C GLU A 158 8.94 6.40 -13.64
#